data_AF-A0A5D6YDH8-F1
#
_entry.id   AF-A0A5D6YDH8-F1
#
_cell.length_a   1.000
_cell.length_b   1.000
_cell.length_c   1.000
_cell.angle_alpha   90.00
_cell.angle_beta   90.00
_cell.angle_gamma   90.00
#
_symmetry.space_group_name_H-M   'P 1'
#
loop_
_entity.id
_entity.type
_entity.pdbx_description
1 polymer ?
#
loop_
_entity_poly.entity_id
_entity_poly.type
_entity_poly.pdbx_seq_one_letter_code
_entity_poly.pdbx_strand_id
1 'polypeptide(L)'
;MAAGARALAPKQTPPTLSRSLYIQVREGQDAERVASRLHGIMNEDGIMRTLALKRSHEKKWQRRKRKMEEQTIRHANRKIGTMIDFILQRKKAGF
;
A
#
# COMPACT_ATOMS: atom_id res chain seq x y z
N MET A 1 14.08 12.73 -44.78
CA MET A 1 13.63 13.19 -43.46
C MET A 1 12.76 12.09 -42.87
N ALA A 2 13.22 11.42 -41.81
CA ALA A 2 12.52 10.30 -41.20
C ALA A 2 11.41 10.80 -40.28
N ALA A 3 10.16 10.48 -40.61
CA ALA A 3 8.99 10.82 -39.79
C ALA A 3 9.02 10.02 -38.48
N GLY A 4 9.07 10.72 -37.35
CA GLY A 4 9.03 10.13 -36.02
C GLY A 4 7.73 9.36 -35.79
N ALA A 5 7.84 8.06 -35.56
CA ALA A 5 6.73 7.22 -35.16
C ALA A 5 6.23 7.68 -33.78
N ARG A 6 5.06 8.33 -33.77
CA ARG A 6 4.34 8.70 -32.55
C ARG A 6 3.92 7.40 -31.85
N ALA A 7 4.54 7.08 -30.72
CA ALA A 7 4.12 5.95 -29.90
C ALA A 7 2.65 6.13 -29.51
N LEU A 8 1.79 5.22 -29.99
CA LEU A 8 0.37 5.21 -29.66
C LEU A 8 0.23 4.95 -28.16
N ALA A 9 -0.47 5.84 -27.45
CA ALA A 9 -0.82 5.63 -26.06
C ALA A 9 -1.60 4.30 -25.91
N PRO A 10 -1.31 3.48 -24.90
CA PRO A 10 -1.98 2.20 -24.72
C PRO A 10 -3.48 2.44 -24.50
N LYS A 11 -4.32 1.78 -25.30
CA LYS A 11 -5.77 1.72 -25.13
C LYS A 11 -6.07 1.19 -23.72
N GLN A 12 -6.74 2.00 -22.91
CA GLN A 12 -7.27 1.56 -21.62
C GLN A 12 -8.35 0.50 -21.88
N THR A 13 -8.04 -0.76 -21.60
CA THR A 13 -9.00 -1.86 -21.60
C THR A 13 -10.05 -1.63 -20.51
N PRO A 14 -11.34 -1.92 -20.77
CA PRO A 14 -12.37 -1.90 -19.74
C PRO A 14 -11.98 -2.88 -18.62
N PRO A 15 -12.39 -2.63 -17.36
CA PRO A 15 -12.03 -3.49 -16.24
C PRO A 15 -12.78 -4.82 -16.34
N THR A 16 -12.32 -5.71 -17.20
CA THR A 16 -12.53 -7.14 -17.02
C THR A 16 -11.92 -7.52 -15.68
N LEU A 17 -12.69 -8.23 -14.85
CA LEU A 17 -12.29 -8.88 -13.59
C LEU A 17 -11.07 -9.81 -13.81
N SER A 18 -9.93 -9.22 -14.12
CA SER A 18 -8.65 -9.89 -14.19
C SER A 18 -8.15 -9.99 -12.75
N ARG A 19 -8.20 -11.20 -12.20
CA ARG A 19 -7.51 -11.55 -10.94
C ARG A 19 -5.99 -11.59 -11.13
N SER A 20 -5.50 -11.32 -12.34
CA SER A 20 -4.10 -11.31 -12.72
C SER A 20 -3.63 -9.88 -13.03
N LEU A 21 -2.49 -9.52 -12.45
CA LEU A 21 -1.75 -8.31 -12.78
C LEU A 21 -0.59 -8.71 -13.69
N TYR A 22 -0.50 -8.11 -14.88
CA TYR A 22 0.64 -8.29 -15.76
C TYR A 22 1.69 -7.23 -15.45
N ILE A 23 2.88 -7.66 -15.09
CA ILE A 23 4.00 -6.78 -14.74
C ILE A 23 5.14 -7.06 -15.72
N GLN A 24 5.68 -6.00 -16.32
CA GLN A 24 6.88 -6.11 -17.13
C GLN A 24 8.10 -6.26 -16.22
N VAL A 25 8.68 -7.47 -16.18
CA VAL A 25 9.94 -7.75 -15.48
C VAL A 25 11.08 -7.49 -16.47
N ARG A 26 12.08 -6.70 -16.07
CA ARG A 26 13.26 -6.48 -16.92
C ARG A 26 14.12 -7.73 -16.96
N GLU A 27 14.82 -7.93 -18.07
CA GLU A 27 15.76 -9.05 -18.22
C GLU A 27 16.82 -9.01 -17.11
N GLY A 28 17.06 -10.14 -16.45
CA GLY A 28 17.95 -10.26 -15.29
C GLY A 28 17.35 -9.86 -13.92
N GLN A 29 16.08 -9.43 -13.87
CA GLN A 29 15.38 -9.25 -12.59
C GLN A 29 14.65 -10.52 -12.17
N ASP A 30 14.79 -10.87 -10.90
CA ASP A 30 14.07 -11.98 -10.27
C ASP A 30 12.57 -11.64 -10.15
N ALA A 31 11.74 -12.46 -10.81
CA ALA A 31 10.30 -12.32 -10.83
C ALA A 31 9.66 -12.44 -9.42
N GLU A 32 10.23 -13.27 -8.54
CA GLU A 32 9.72 -13.43 -7.17
C GLU A 32 9.93 -12.16 -6.34
N ARG A 33 11.08 -11.53 -6.51
CA ARG A 33 11.39 -10.24 -5.88
C ARG A 33 10.48 -9.12 -6.38
N VAL A 34 10.16 -9.11 -7.67
CA VAL A 34 9.19 -8.15 -8.25
C VAL A 34 7.80 -8.39 -7.69
N ALA A 35 7.35 -9.65 -7.60
CA ALA A 35 6.04 -10.00 -7.03
C ALA A 35 5.94 -9.61 -5.54
N SER A 36 6.99 -9.86 -4.75
CA SER A 36 7.07 -9.47 -3.35
C SER A 36 7.01 -7.95 -3.18
N ARG A 37 7.69 -7.21 -4.06
CA ARG A 37 7.65 -5.74 -4.07
C ARG A 37 6.27 -5.22 -4.44
N LEU A 38 5.62 -5.81 -5.45
CA LEU A 38 4.25 -5.46 -5.81
C LEU A 38 3.32 -5.70 -4.61
N HIS A 39 3.45 -6.83 -3.93
CA HIS A 39 2.63 -7.14 -2.76
C HIS A 39 2.83 -6.10 -1.64
N GLY A 40 4.07 -5.66 -1.41
CA GLY A 40 4.38 -4.55 -0.51
C GLY A 40 3.65 -3.25 -0.88
N ILE A 41 3.76 -2.84 -2.15
CA ILE A 41 3.09 -1.63 -2.67
C ILE A 41 1.56 -1.72 -2.50
N MET A 42 0.96 -2.86 -2.83
CA MET A 42 -0.49 -3.06 -2.66
C MET A 42 -0.95 -2.97 -1.20
N ASN A 43 -0.10 -3.38 -0.27
CA ASN A 43 -0.36 -3.24 1.16
C ASN A 43 -0.23 -1.78 1.62
N GLU A 44 0.80 -1.07 1.15
CA GLU A 44 1.01 0.36 1.43
C GLU A 44 -0.12 1.23 0.89
N ASP A 45 -0.58 0.97 -0.34
CA ASP A 45 -1.72 1.63 -0.97
C ASP A 45 -3.08 1.27 -0.32
N GLY A 46 -3.08 0.32 0.63
CA GLY A 46 -4.27 -0.11 1.35
C GLY A 46 -5.27 -0.91 0.50
N ILE A 47 -4.83 -1.45 -0.64
CA ILE A 47 -5.67 -2.25 -1.55
C ILE A 47 -6.16 -3.50 -0.82
N MET A 48 -5.25 -4.26 -0.20
CA MET A 48 -5.58 -5.50 0.51
C MET A 48 -6.57 -5.25 1.66
N ARG A 49 -6.38 -4.16 2.41
CA ARG A 49 -7.29 -3.73 3.48
C ARG A 49 -8.67 -3.38 2.94
N THR A 50 -8.74 -2.67 1.82
CA THR A 50 -10.00 -2.27 1.20
C THR A 50 -10.77 -3.46 0.68
N LEU A 51 -10.08 -4.43 0.06
CA LEU A 51 -10.67 -5.68 -0.41
C LEU A 51 -11.29 -6.47 0.76
N ALA A 52 -10.58 -6.58 1.89
CA ALA A 52 -11.10 -7.25 3.08
C ALA A 52 -12.39 -6.58 3.60
N LEU A 53 -12.43 -5.25 3.64
CA LEU A 53 -13.60 -4.48 4.11
C LEU A 53 -14.80 -4.54 3.15
N LYS A 54 -14.58 -4.79 1.86
CA LYS A 54 -15.65 -4.94 0.86
C LYS A 54 -16.27 -6.33 0.85
N ARG A 55 -15.67 -7.32 1.51
CA ARG A 55 -16.15 -8.71 1.53
C ARG A 55 -17.51 -8.84 2.23
N SER A 56 -17.79 -8.01 3.22
CA SER A 56 -19.04 -8.00 3.97
C SER A 56 -19.60 -6.59 4.11
N HIS A 57 -20.92 -6.47 4.14
CA HIS A 57 -21.57 -5.18 4.33
C HIS A 57 -21.40 -4.67 5.77
N GLU A 58 -20.72 -3.54 5.92
CA GLU A 58 -20.56 -2.82 7.19
C GLU A 58 -21.59 -1.67 7.27
N LYS A 59 -22.45 -1.65 8.30
CA LYS A 59 -23.43 -0.55 8.48
C LYS A 59 -22.68 0.77 8.71
N LYS A 60 -23.28 1.89 8.29
CA LYS A 60 -22.67 3.24 8.40
C LYS A 60 -22.19 3.59 9.81
N TRP A 61 -22.95 3.23 10.85
CA TRP A 61 -22.59 3.50 12.24
C TRP A 61 -21.43 2.61 12.72
N GLN A 62 -21.38 1.35 12.29
CA GLN A 62 -20.27 0.43 12.57
C GLN A 62 -18.98 0.97 11.94
N ARG A 63 -19.06 1.41 10.68
CA ARG A 63 -17.94 2.05 9.98
C ARG A 63 -17.40 3.29 10.68
N ARG A 64 -18.28 4.12 11.24
CA ARG A 64 -17.87 5.30 12.03
C ARG A 64 -17.14 4.89 13.31
N LYS A 65 -17.68 3.91 14.05
CA LYS A 65 -17.05 3.38 15.27
C LYS A 65 -15.67 2.80 14.98
N ARG A 66 -15.56 1.91 13.98
CA ARG A 66 -14.28 1.32 13.55
C ARG A 66 -13.25 2.39 13.18
N LYS A 67 -13.63 3.38 12.36
CA LYS A 67 -12.71 4.46 11.94
C LYS A 67 -12.17 5.26 13.13
N MET A 68 -13.03 5.53 14.12
CA MET A 68 -12.64 6.23 15.35
C MET A 68 -11.65 5.38 16.15
N GLU A 69 -11.95 4.10 16.38
CA GLU A 69 -11.07 3.19 17.12
C GLU A 69 -9.71 3.01 16.41
N GLU A 70 -9.71 2.83 15.10
CA GLU A 70 -8.49 2.78 14.29
C GLU A 70 -7.68 4.09 14.34
N GLN A 71 -8.34 5.24 14.49
CA GLN A 71 -7.65 6.52 14.68
C GLN A 71 -7.02 6.61 16.07
N THR A 72 -7.73 6.16 17.11
CA THR A 72 -7.21 6.10 18.49
C THR A 72 -5.98 5.21 18.57
N ILE A 73 -6.04 4.01 17.97
CA ILE A 73 -4.90 3.09 17.93
C ILE A 73 -3.72 3.72 17.18
N ARG A 74 -3.94 4.36 16.03
CA ARG A 74 -2.87 5.05 15.29
C ARG A 74 -2.23 6.17 16.10
N HIS A 75 -3.03 6.95 16.82
CA HIS A 75 -2.53 8.01 17.68
C HIS A 75 -1.70 7.45 18.84
N ALA A 76 -2.17 6.39 19.49
CA ALA A 76 -1.45 5.70 20.56
C ALA A 76 -0.11 5.14 20.07
N ASN A 77 -0.10 4.45 18.92
CA ASN A 77 1.12 3.89 18.33
C ASN A 77 2.14 5.00 17.99
N ARG A 78 1.68 6.13 17.45
CA ARG A 78 2.56 7.28 17.18
C ARG A 78 3.20 7.80 18.47
N LYS A 79 2.42 7.94 19.55
CA LYS A 79 2.91 8.41 20.85
C LYS A 79 3.93 7.44 21.45
N ILE A 80 3.65 6.14 21.39
CA ILE A 80 4.57 5.10 21.87
C ILE A 80 5.87 5.12 21.07
N GLY A 81 5.79 5.22 19.74
CA GLY A 81 6.97 5.35 18.88
C GLY A 81 7.85 6.54 19.26
N THR A 82 7.25 7.72 19.44
CA THR A 82 8.00 8.92 19.88
C THR A 82 8.64 8.77 21.25
N MET A 83 7.99 8.03 22.16
CA MET A 83 8.53 7.77 23.50
C MET A 83 9.72 6.81 23.44
N ILE A 84 9.64 5.77 22.60
CA ILE A 84 10.74 4.83 22.36
C ILE A 84 11.93 5.58 21.76
N ASP A 85 11.71 6.40 20.73
CA ASP A 85 12.76 7.19 20.10
C ASP A 85 13.45 8.13 21.10
N PHE A 86 12.67 8.79 21.95
CA PHE A 86 13.20 9.65 23.01
C PHE A 86 14.07 8.87 24.00
N ILE A 87 13.63 7.70 24.45
CA ILE A 87 14.41 6.83 25.36
C ILE A 87 15.72 6.38 24.68
N LEU A 88 15.65 5.97 23.42
CA LEU A 88 16.83 5.53 22.66
C LEU A 88 17.83 6.68 22.46
N GLN A 89 17.35 7.89 22.19
CA GLN A 89 18.20 9.09 22.08
C GLN A 89 18.88 9.42 23.40
N ARG A 90 18.15 9.37 24.53
CA ARG A 90 18.73 9.60 25.86
C ARG A 90 19.81 8.58 26.21
N LYS A 91 19.53 7.29 25.98
CA LYS A 91 20.51 6.22 26.19
C LYS A 91 21.77 6.43 25.35
N LYS A 92 21.62 6.83 24.08
CA LYS A 92 22.77 7.11 23.20
C LYS A 92 23.58 8.32 23.69
N ALA A 93 22.93 9.31 24.28
CA ALA A 93 23.58 10.50 24.85
C ALA A 93 24.25 10.25 26.21
N GLY A 94 24.20 9.02 26.74
CA GLY A 94 24.85 8.65 28.00
C GLY A 94 24.05 8.97 29.26
N PHE A 95 22.73 9.20 29.13
CA PHE A 95 21.79 9.27 30.24
C PHE A 95 21.14 7.92 30.54
#